data_AF-A0A7X6PNB6-F1
#
_entry.id   AF-A0A7X6PNB6-F1
#
_cell.length_a   1.000
_cell.length_b   1.000
_cell.length_c   1.000
_cell.angle_alpha   90.00
_cell.angle_beta   90.00
_cell.angle_gamma   90.00
#
_symmetry.space_group_name_H-M   'P 1'
#
loop_
_entity.id
_entity.type
_entity.pdbx_description
1 polymer ?
#
loop_
_entity_poly.entity_id
_entity_poly.type
_entity_poly.pdbx_seq_one_letter_code
_entity_poly.pdbx_strand_id
1 'polypeptide(L)'
;MAALSCSDVSTGFSRAVTAVVAVVLIAIPLVAVLGLPRESPLPDAPGDPAGGVEKQQVRPVTVDGPDLESFVENSTGSQVSFYRISDGKRTGTATERFARPALSLIKLYIAEYVIEHGTLTEQYEAINMISSSDDRSAGELYRKYPDSIDVVAKKYGLLSTRAADRWGFSVTSTYDAVNFIAQLLERDPMHPILVAMAEATPIAADGYGQDFGTSVLPGVIGTKWGWSDKKDLHSSVSFGENFVVAAAVTGSADDLTDLVEFQLTDEVEEAGRATGSKPSAAG
;
A
#
# COMPACT_ATOMS: atom_id res chain seq x y z
N MET A 1 -41.57 -16.07 -50.51
CA MET A 1 -41.59 -17.38 -51.20
C MET A 1 -40.44 -18.19 -50.64
N ALA A 2 -40.79 -19.33 -50.03
CA ALA A 2 -39.98 -20.46 -49.52
C ALA A 2 -38.84 -20.18 -48.50
N ALA A 3 -38.60 -20.97 -47.47
CA ALA A 3 -39.38 -21.93 -46.67
C ALA A 3 -38.49 -22.30 -45.46
N LEU A 4 -39.10 -22.48 -44.29
CA LEU A 4 -38.50 -23.08 -43.08
C LEU A 4 -38.22 -24.58 -43.29
N SER A 5 -37.22 -25.13 -42.61
CA SER A 5 -37.23 -26.53 -42.14
C SER A 5 -36.29 -26.76 -40.94
N CYS A 6 -36.87 -27.23 -39.83
CA CYS A 6 -36.22 -27.81 -38.65
C CYS A 6 -36.01 -29.32 -38.82
N SER A 7 -35.01 -29.90 -38.11
CA SER A 7 -34.94 -31.25 -37.46
C SER A 7 -33.45 -31.47 -37.08
N ASP A 8 -32.92 -31.48 -35.85
CA ASP A 8 -33.22 -32.13 -34.56
C ASP A 8 -32.48 -33.49 -34.35
N VAL A 9 -32.02 -33.72 -33.10
CA VAL A 9 -31.55 -35.00 -32.47
C VAL A 9 -30.10 -35.46 -32.81
N SER A 10 -29.17 -35.88 -31.92
CA SER A 10 -29.16 -36.28 -30.50
C SER A 10 -27.73 -36.28 -29.89
N THR A 11 -27.70 -35.99 -28.59
CA THR A 11 -26.83 -36.40 -27.46
C THR A 11 -25.58 -37.30 -27.64
N GLY A 12 -24.54 -36.94 -26.87
CA GLY A 12 -23.42 -37.81 -26.47
C GLY A 12 -22.80 -37.37 -25.16
N PHE A 13 -23.43 -37.74 -24.04
CA PHE A 13 -22.99 -37.55 -22.65
C PHE A 13 -22.41 -38.88 -22.15
N SER A 14 -21.14 -38.95 -21.71
CA SER A 14 -20.63 -39.99 -20.78
C SER A 14 -19.22 -39.59 -20.32
N ARG A 15 -19.05 -38.96 -19.15
CA ARG A 15 -18.87 -39.58 -17.82
C ARG A 15 -17.76 -40.63 -17.78
N ALA A 16 -16.58 -40.22 -17.34
CA ALA A 16 -15.62 -41.12 -16.70
C ALA A 16 -15.44 -40.66 -15.24
N VAL A 17 -16.18 -41.32 -14.35
CA VAL A 17 -15.94 -41.33 -12.90
C VAL A 17 -15.58 -42.77 -12.57
N THR A 18 -14.38 -43.03 -12.06
CA THR A 18 -14.19 -44.06 -11.03
C THR A 18 -12.94 -43.74 -10.21
N ALA A 19 -13.13 -43.69 -8.89
CA ALA A 19 -12.16 -43.40 -7.84
C ALA A 19 -11.69 -44.68 -7.14
N VAL A 20 -10.48 -44.67 -6.55
CA VAL A 20 -10.05 -45.47 -5.37
C VAL A 20 -8.79 -44.76 -4.78
N VAL A 21 -8.82 -43.96 -3.72
CA VAL A 21 -8.77 -44.23 -2.25
C VAL A 21 -7.61 -45.11 -1.73
N ALA A 22 -6.60 -44.41 -1.19
CA ALA A 22 -5.73 -44.66 -0.01
C ALA A 22 -5.21 -46.07 0.37
N VAL A 23 -3.87 -46.20 0.48
CA VAL A 23 -3.17 -46.92 1.59
C VAL A 23 -1.81 -46.24 1.86
N VAL A 24 -1.58 -45.81 3.10
CA VAL A 24 -0.28 -45.47 3.70
C VAL A 24 0.17 -46.66 4.54
N LEU A 25 1.34 -47.29 4.28
CA LEU A 25 2.05 -48.12 5.25
C LEU A 25 3.56 -48.25 4.95
N ILE A 26 4.37 -47.54 5.76
CA ILE A 26 5.58 -47.98 6.50
C ILE A 26 6.58 -48.92 5.78
N ALA A 27 7.81 -48.43 5.59
CA ALA A 27 9.00 -49.28 5.52
C ALA A 27 10.06 -48.79 6.52
N ILE A 28 10.15 -49.50 7.66
CA ILE A 28 11.27 -49.46 8.61
C ILE A 28 12.03 -50.78 8.40
N PRO A 29 13.35 -50.79 8.14
CA PRO A 29 14.13 -52.01 8.28
C PRO A 29 14.55 -52.20 9.74
N LEU A 30 13.97 -53.23 10.35
CA LEU A 30 14.41 -53.82 11.61
C LEU A 30 15.71 -54.62 11.35
N VAL A 31 16.84 -54.19 11.91
CA VAL A 31 18.04 -55.02 12.02
C VAL A 31 18.33 -55.25 13.49
N ALA A 32 18.17 -56.49 13.93
CA ALA A 32 18.47 -56.94 15.28
C ALA A 32 19.54 -58.03 15.24
N VAL A 33 20.63 -57.74 15.96
CA VAL A 33 21.41 -58.65 16.84
C VAL A 33 22.28 -59.73 16.19
N LEU A 34 23.61 -59.57 16.33
CA LEU A 34 24.53 -60.58 16.91
C LEU A 34 25.95 -60.01 17.11
N GLY A 35 26.41 -59.94 18.38
CA GLY A 35 27.81 -60.15 18.82
C GLY A 35 28.82 -58.97 18.83
N LEU A 36 29.08 -58.39 20.01
CA LEU A 36 30.21 -57.46 20.32
C LEU A 36 31.52 -58.22 20.65
N PRO A 37 32.71 -57.56 20.64
CA PRO A 37 33.21 -56.87 21.85
C PRO A 37 33.74 -55.44 21.64
N ARG A 38 33.58 -54.63 22.70
CA ARG A 38 34.13 -53.29 23.00
C ARG A 38 35.67 -53.38 23.28
N GLU A 39 36.51 -52.35 23.25
CA GLU A 39 36.45 -51.04 23.92
C GLU A 39 37.45 -50.01 23.33
N SER A 40 37.03 -48.74 23.24
CA SER A 40 37.69 -47.58 23.87
C SER A 40 36.73 -46.36 23.83
N PRO A 41 36.80 -45.44 24.81
CA PRO A 41 35.61 -44.77 25.37
C PRO A 41 35.25 -43.43 24.71
N LEU A 42 33.94 -43.15 24.64
CA LEU A 42 33.36 -41.85 24.31
C LEU A 42 33.16 -41.03 25.60
N PRO A 43 33.56 -39.75 25.65
CA PRO A 43 33.29 -38.86 26.78
C PRO A 43 31.84 -38.34 26.78
N ASP A 44 31.42 -37.94 27.97
CA ASP A 44 30.05 -37.78 28.48
C ASP A 44 29.08 -36.89 27.67
N ALA A 45 27.82 -37.29 27.68
CA ALA A 45 26.68 -36.52 27.17
C ALA A 45 26.34 -35.34 28.10
N PRO A 46 26.21 -34.10 27.57
CA PRO A 46 25.52 -33.02 28.28
C PRO A 46 24.01 -33.17 28.09
N GLY A 47 23.27 -32.84 29.16
CA GLY A 47 21.86 -33.14 29.32
C GLY A 47 20.88 -32.25 28.55
N ASP A 48 19.61 -32.59 28.71
CA ASP A 48 18.43 -31.87 28.20
C ASP A 48 18.59 -30.35 28.25
N PRO A 49 18.47 -29.63 27.12
CA PRO A 49 18.06 -28.25 27.19
C PRO A 49 16.55 -28.22 27.40
N ALA A 50 16.17 -27.88 28.62
CA ALA A 50 14.87 -27.29 28.92
C ALA A 50 14.70 -26.02 28.08
N GLY A 51 14.18 -26.16 26.86
CA GLY A 51 13.78 -25.05 26.00
C GLY A 51 12.33 -24.70 26.26
N GLY A 52 12.08 -23.81 27.23
CA GLY A 52 10.77 -23.20 27.41
C GLY A 52 10.36 -22.46 26.14
N VAL A 53 9.16 -22.72 25.65
CA VAL A 53 8.52 -21.85 24.66
C VAL A 53 8.27 -20.52 25.37
N GLU A 54 9.15 -19.55 25.14
CA GLU A 54 8.96 -18.18 25.61
C GLU A 54 7.74 -17.63 24.89
N LYS A 55 6.59 -17.62 25.58
CA LYS A 55 5.41 -16.89 25.11
C LYS A 55 5.85 -15.45 24.94
N GLN A 56 5.86 -14.99 23.70
CA GLN A 56 6.14 -13.61 23.34
C GLN A 56 5.35 -12.70 24.27
N GLN A 57 6.07 -12.01 25.15
CA GLN A 57 5.48 -11.18 26.19
C GLN A 57 4.83 -9.99 25.49
N VAL A 58 3.50 -9.99 25.42
CA VAL A 58 2.73 -8.84 24.91
C VAL A 58 3.05 -7.66 25.82
N ARG A 59 3.80 -6.69 25.30
CA ARG A 59 4.14 -5.48 26.04
C ARG A 59 2.85 -4.67 26.27
N PRO A 60 2.66 -4.05 27.45
CA PRO A 60 1.49 -3.21 27.70
C PRO A 60 1.52 -2.01 26.75
N VAL A 61 0.36 -1.68 26.19
CA VAL A 61 0.15 -0.43 25.46
C VAL A 61 0.33 0.72 26.46
N THR A 62 1.40 1.49 26.32
CA THR A 62 1.57 2.77 27.02
C THR A 62 0.69 3.83 26.36
N VAL A 63 0.34 4.89 27.09
CA VAL A 63 -0.49 6.01 26.61
C VAL A 63 0.13 6.70 25.38
N ASP A 64 1.44 6.56 25.18
CA ASP A 64 2.20 7.11 24.05
C ASP A 64 2.12 6.22 22.78
N GLY A 65 1.60 5.00 22.89
CA GLY A 65 1.60 3.97 21.84
C GLY A 65 3.01 3.52 21.42
N PRO A 66 3.13 2.63 20.43
CA PRO A 66 4.43 2.13 20.01
C PRO A 66 5.29 3.27 19.44
N ASP A 67 6.55 3.28 19.84
CA ASP A 67 7.58 4.18 19.32
C ASP A 67 7.68 4.01 17.80
N LEU A 68 7.47 5.08 17.03
CA LEU A 68 7.63 5.08 15.57
C LEU A 68 9.05 4.62 15.18
N GLU A 69 10.06 4.86 16.02
CA GLU A 69 11.43 4.38 15.80
C GLU A 69 11.51 2.84 15.85
N SER A 70 10.67 2.18 16.67
CA SER A 70 10.59 0.71 16.74
C SER A 70 9.76 0.08 15.62
N PHE A 71 8.90 0.87 14.97
CA PHE A 71 8.12 0.44 13.80
C PHE A 71 8.94 0.45 12.49
N VAL A 72 10.13 1.05 12.56
CA VAL A 72 11.02 1.35 11.46
C VAL A 72 12.20 0.37 11.44
N GLU A 73 11.91 -0.93 11.37
CA GLU A 73 12.91 -1.89 10.90
C GLU A 73 13.02 -1.73 9.36
N ASN A 74 13.90 -0.83 8.90
CA ASN A 74 14.25 -0.51 7.50
C ASN A 74 13.59 0.75 6.84
N SER A 75 13.53 1.92 7.49
CA SER A 75 13.21 3.19 6.78
C SER A 75 14.36 3.71 5.90
N THR A 76 15.51 3.05 5.88
CA THR A 76 16.70 3.57 5.20
C THR A 76 16.47 3.72 3.70
N GLY A 77 16.78 4.91 3.17
CA GLY A 77 16.73 5.26 1.76
C GLY A 77 15.39 5.85 1.31
N SER A 78 15.40 6.76 0.35
CA SER A 78 14.17 7.35 -0.19
C SER A 78 13.33 6.33 -0.97
N GLN A 79 12.02 6.58 -1.09
CA GLN A 79 11.13 5.87 -2.00
C GLN A 79 10.62 6.84 -3.06
N VAL A 80 10.60 6.39 -4.31
CA VAL A 80 10.00 7.09 -5.45
C VAL A 80 9.29 6.07 -6.32
N SER A 81 8.09 6.41 -6.77
CA SER A 81 7.33 5.67 -7.79
C SER A 81 6.71 6.64 -8.79
N PHE A 82 6.72 6.27 -10.05
CA PHE A 82 6.10 7.01 -11.16
C PHE A 82 5.33 6.03 -12.05
N TYR A 83 4.19 6.48 -12.56
CA TYR A 83 3.37 5.78 -13.53
C TYR A 83 2.87 6.76 -14.60
N ARG A 84 3.12 6.45 -15.87
CA ARG A 84 2.54 7.17 -17.02
C ARG A 84 1.32 6.42 -17.53
N ILE A 85 0.19 7.12 -17.62
CA ILE A 85 -1.12 6.51 -17.91
C ILE A 85 -1.19 6.06 -19.38
N SER A 86 -0.70 6.87 -20.31
CA SER A 86 -0.84 6.66 -21.76
C SER A 86 -0.24 5.35 -22.29
N ASP A 87 0.80 4.82 -21.63
CA ASP A 87 1.54 3.65 -22.10
C ASP A 87 1.95 2.68 -20.98
N GLY A 88 1.53 2.95 -19.74
CA GLY A 88 1.84 2.13 -18.59
C GLY A 88 3.30 2.15 -18.15
N LYS A 89 4.14 3.11 -18.62
CA LYS A 89 5.55 3.23 -18.18
C LYS A 89 5.59 3.36 -16.66
N ARG A 90 6.43 2.54 -16.02
CA ARG A 90 6.72 2.60 -14.58
C ARG A 90 8.21 2.78 -14.33
N THR A 91 8.54 3.71 -13.45
CA THR A 91 9.89 3.92 -12.93
C THR A 91 9.80 4.13 -11.43
N GLY A 92 10.87 3.78 -10.71
CA GLY A 92 10.88 3.90 -9.27
C GLY A 92 12.17 3.40 -8.65
N THR A 93 12.35 3.71 -7.37
CA THR A 93 13.47 3.22 -6.56
C THR A 93 13.33 1.73 -6.26
N ALA A 94 14.45 1.03 -6.00
CA ALA A 94 14.42 -0.38 -5.60
C ALA A 94 13.59 -0.65 -4.32
N THR A 95 13.41 0.37 -3.49
CA THR A 95 12.67 0.32 -2.22
C THR A 95 11.19 0.65 -2.37
N GLU A 96 10.68 0.97 -3.57
CA GLU A 96 9.35 1.57 -3.78
C GLU A 96 8.15 0.73 -3.28
N ARG A 97 8.37 -0.57 -3.06
CA ARG A 97 7.37 -1.54 -2.59
C ARG A 97 7.50 -1.87 -1.11
N PHE A 98 8.43 -1.25 -0.40
CA PHE A 98 8.57 -1.52 1.03
C PHE A 98 7.49 -0.78 1.81
N ALA A 99 6.86 -1.48 2.74
CA ALA A 99 5.89 -0.86 3.64
C ALA A 99 6.59 0.14 4.56
N ARG A 100 6.09 1.38 4.60
CA ARG A 100 6.57 2.49 5.43
C ARG A 100 5.40 3.19 6.11
N PRO A 101 5.65 3.96 7.19
CA PRO A 101 4.62 4.80 7.79
C PRO A 101 3.86 5.57 6.70
N ALA A 102 2.55 5.36 6.62
CA ALA A 102 1.73 5.99 5.59
C ALA A 102 1.45 7.46 5.90
N LEU A 103 1.61 7.88 7.16
CA LEU A 103 1.33 9.23 7.63
C LEU A 103 -0.08 9.64 7.16
N SER A 104 -0.26 10.90 6.73
CA SER A 104 -1.55 11.36 6.20
C SER A 104 -1.93 10.81 4.82
N LEU A 105 -1.09 10.03 4.13
CA LEU A 105 -1.51 9.36 2.88
C LEU A 105 -2.58 8.29 3.14
N ILE A 106 -2.59 7.68 4.33
CA ILE A 106 -3.56 6.64 4.68
C ILE A 106 -5.02 7.14 4.65
N LYS A 107 -5.22 8.45 4.82
CA LYS A 107 -6.54 9.09 4.75
C LYS A 107 -7.23 8.85 3.41
N LEU A 108 -6.46 8.66 2.32
CA LEU A 108 -6.98 8.31 0.99
C LEU A 108 -7.79 7.00 1.04
N TYR A 109 -7.29 5.98 1.74
CA TYR A 109 -7.94 4.69 1.83
C TYR A 109 -9.14 4.70 2.78
N ILE A 110 -9.04 5.47 3.88
CA ILE A 110 -10.20 5.71 4.77
C ILE A 110 -11.31 6.40 3.97
N ALA A 111 -10.98 7.45 3.22
CA ALA A 111 -11.96 8.21 2.44
C ALA A 111 -12.63 7.36 1.36
N GLU A 112 -11.88 6.52 0.65
CA GLU A 112 -12.45 5.60 -0.35
C GLU A 112 -13.50 4.69 0.24
N TYR A 113 -13.20 4.07 1.39
CA TYR A 113 -14.17 3.22 2.06
C TYR A 113 -15.42 3.99 2.45
N VAL A 114 -15.25 5.19 3.03
CA VAL A 114 -16.36 6.03 3.49
C VAL A 114 -17.21 6.56 2.34
N ILE A 115 -16.61 6.88 1.19
CA ILE A 115 -17.33 7.28 -0.03
C ILE A 115 -18.30 6.17 -0.47
N GLU A 116 -17.90 4.91 -0.35
CA GLU A 116 -18.72 3.77 -0.79
C GLU A 116 -19.74 3.29 0.25
N HIS A 117 -19.44 3.43 1.54
CA HIS A 117 -20.20 2.78 2.62
C HIS A 117 -20.78 3.75 3.65
N GLY A 118 -20.28 4.98 3.70
CA GLY A 118 -20.65 5.99 4.68
C GLY A 118 -21.96 6.71 4.34
N THR A 119 -22.49 7.40 5.35
CA THR A 119 -23.62 8.32 5.15
C THR A 119 -23.18 9.55 4.36
N LEU A 120 -24.12 10.27 3.74
CA LEU A 120 -23.78 11.49 2.98
C LEU A 120 -22.95 12.49 3.80
N THR A 121 -23.25 12.66 5.10
CA THR A 121 -22.47 13.51 6.00
C THR A 121 -21.03 13.03 6.16
N GLU A 122 -20.82 11.73 6.33
CA GLU A 122 -19.48 11.13 6.45
C GLU A 122 -18.71 11.20 5.13
N GLN A 123 -19.40 11.09 3.99
CA GLN A 123 -18.78 11.26 2.68
C GLN A 123 -18.23 12.68 2.52
N TYR A 124 -19.00 13.70 2.89
CA TYR A 124 -18.51 15.08 2.91
C TYR A 124 -17.37 15.28 3.91
N GLU A 125 -17.45 14.65 5.08
CA GLU A 125 -16.36 14.67 6.05
C GLU A 125 -15.08 14.03 5.50
N ALA A 126 -15.19 12.89 4.83
CA ALA A 126 -14.08 12.19 4.20
C ALA A 126 -13.44 13.02 3.08
N ILE A 127 -14.25 13.69 2.25
CA ILE A 127 -13.78 14.59 1.20
C ILE A 127 -13.01 15.77 1.82
N ASN A 128 -13.59 16.43 2.83
CA ASN A 128 -12.93 17.53 3.53
C ASN A 128 -11.63 17.09 4.21
N MET A 129 -11.62 15.89 4.81
CA MET A 129 -10.43 15.28 5.43
C MET A 129 -9.27 15.13 4.43
N ILE A 130 -9.54 14.83 3.16
CA ILE A 130 -8.49 14.76 2.14
C ILE A 130 -7.90 16.14 1.88
N SER A 131 -8.76 17.14 1.64
CA SER A 131 -8.32 18.50 1.27
C SER A 131 -7.59 19.23 2.39
N SER A 132 -8.11 19.16 3.62
CA SER A 132 -7.53 19.86 4.78
C SER A 132 -6.57 19.00 5.60
N SER A 133 -6.42 17.72 5.24
CA SER A 133 -5.63 16.75 6.00
C SER A 133 -6.01 16.65 7.48
N ASP A 134 -7.30 16.79 7.83
CA ASP A 134 -7.78 16.82 9.22
C ASP A 134 -7.63 15.45 9.94
N ASP A 135 -6.83 15.43 11.01
CA ASP A 135 -6.53 14.24 11.82
C ASP A 135 -7.69 13.78 12.72
N ARG A 136 -8.55 14.71 13.13
CA ARG A 136 -9.72 14.39 13.96
C ARG A 136 -10.76 13.67 13.12
N SER A 137 -11.07 14.15 11.91
CA SER A 137 -11.93 13.42 10.98
C SER A 137 -11.37 12.05 10.63
N ALA A 138 -10.05 11.93 10.42
CA ALA A 138 -9.43 10.62 10.22
C ALA A 138 -9.63 9.70 11.44
N GLY A 139 -9.45 10.23 12.65
CA GLY A 139 -9.66 9.48 13.89
C GLY A 139 -11.12 9.04 14.09
N GLU A 140 -12.08 9.90 13.76
CA GLU A 140 -13.52 9.63 13.89
C GLU A 140 -14.00 8.61 12.86
N LEU A 141 -13.68 8.82 11.59
CA LEU A 141 -14.04 7.93 10.50
C LEU A 141 -13.38 6.55 10.66
N TYR A 142 -12.10 6.50 11.02
CA TYR A 142 -11.40 5.22 11.22
C TYR A 142 -11.93 4.45 12.43
N ARG A 143 -12.26 5.13 13.54
CA ARG A 143 -12.88 4.46 14.70
C ARG A 143 -14.24 3.85 14.35
N LYS A 144 -15.00 4.51 13.46
CA LYS A 144 -16.28 4.00 12.98
C LYS A 144 -16.10 2.86 11.96
N TYR A 145 -15.07 2.94 11.14
CA TYR A 145 -14.77 1.98 10.06
C TYR A 145 -13.34 1.42 10.22
N PRO A 146 -13.08 0.58 11.23
CA PRO A 146 -11.72 0.12 11.54
C PRO A 146 -11.09 -0.73 10.43
N ASP A 147 -11.91 -1.45 9.65
CA ASP A 147 -11.43 -2.29 8.55
C ASP A 147 -11.25 -1.51 7.23
N SER A 148 -11.51 -0.19 7.22
CA SER A 148 -11.55 0.63 6.00
C SER A 148 -10.27 0.51 5.16
N ILE A 149 -9.12 0.59 5.80
CA ILE A 149 -7.81 0.53 5.14
C ILE A 149 -7.58 -0.85 4.52
N ASP A 150 -7.80 -1.93 5.26
CA ASP A 150 -7.52 -3.29 4.78
C ASP A 150 -8.51 -3.73 3.69
N VAL A 151 -9.77 -3.31 3.79
CA VAL A 151 -10.78 -3.53 2.74
C VAL A 151 -10.38 -2.83 1.44
N VAL A 152 -9.98 -1.56 1.51
CA VAL A 152 -9.53 -0.81 0.34
C VAL A 152 -8.21 -1.37 -0.20
N ALA A 153 -7.25 -1.69 0.66
CA ALA A 153 -6.00 -2.32 0.24
C ALA A 153 -6.25 -3.61 -0.54
N LYS A 154 -7.14 -4.48 -0.04
CA LYS A 154 -7.55 -5.70 -0.75
C LYS A 154 -8.25 -5.41 -2.08
N LYS A 155 -9.18 -4.45 -2.10
CA LYS A 155 -9.94 -4.07 -3.30
C LYS A 155 -9.03 -3.59 -4.43
N TYR A 156 -8.00 -2.81 -4.10
CA TYR A 156 -7.08 -2.19 -5.07
C TYR A 156 -5.75 -2.96 -5.25
N GLY A 157 -5.58 -4.09 -4.59
CA GLY A 157 -4.36 -4.92 -4.68
C GLY A 157 -3.12 -4.26 -4.09
N LEU A 158 -3.26 -3.48 -3.01
CA LEU A 158 -2.19 -2.71 -2.37
C LEU A 158 -1.44 -3.56 -1.34
N LEU A 159 -0.42 -4.29 -1.79
CA LEU A 159 0.18 -5.39 -1.02
C LEU A 159 1.02 -4.95 0.19
N SER A 160 1.46 -3.70 0.22
CA SER A 160 2.26 -3.13 1.31
C SER A 160 1.43 -2.22 2.21
N THR A 161 0.16 -2.03 1.88
CA THR A 161 -0.79 -1.24 2.66
C THR A 161 -1.50 -2.13 3.66
N ARG A 162 -1.46 -1.73 4.93
CA ARG A 162 -2.20 -2.40 6.02
C ARG A 162 -2.51 -1.43 7.13
N ALA A 163 -3.65 -1.66 7.77
CA ALA A 163 -4.11 -0.89 8.91
C ALA A 163 -3.27 -1.18 10.17
N ALA A 164 -3.37 -0.31 11.16
CA ALA A 164 -2.87 -0.49 12.51
C ALA A 164 -3.95 -0.11 13.53
N ASP A 165 -3.73 -0.37 14.82
CA ASP A 165 -4.69 -0.03 15.89
C ASP A 165 -5.12 1.45 15.87
N ARG A 166 -4.21 2.33 15.42
CA ARG A 166 -4.47 3.75 15.18
C ARG A 166 -4.14 4.07 13.73
N TRP A 167 -5.01 4.84 13.05
CA TRP A 167 -4.85 5.14 11.63
C TRP A 167 -3.46 5.68 11.27
N GLY A 168 -2.89 6.58 12.09
CA GLY A 168 -1.59 7.22 11.83
C GLY A 168 -0.38 6.28 11.91
N PHE A 169 -0.55 5.07 12.45
CA PHE A 169 0.48 4.02 12.53
C PHE A 169 0.35 2.98 11.42
N SER A 170 -0.61 3.17 10.52
CA SER A 170 -0.78 2.31 9.35
C SER A 170 0.37 2.53 8.36
N VAL A 171 0.55 1.58 7.45
CA VAL A 171 1.62 1.63 6.44
C VAL A 171 1.08 1.57 5.04
N THR A 172 1.90 2.03 4.11
CA THR A 172 1.72 1.90 2.67
C THR A 172 3.09 1.92 1.99
N SER A 173 3.12 1.90 0.66
CA SER A 173 4.33 2.12 -0.12
C SER A 173 4.07 3.19 -1.20
N THR A 174 5.11 3.82 -1.74
CA THR A 174 4.93 4.76 -2.86
C THR A 174 4.32 4.05 -4.07
N TYR A 175 4.67 2.77 -4.29
CA TYR A 175 4.09 1.96 -5.33
C TYR A 175 2.58 1.79 -5.16
N ASP A 176 2.13 1.46 -3.94
CA ASP A 176 0.72 1.27 -3.65
C ASP A 176 -0.07 2.57 -3.75
N ALA A 177 0.49 3.70 -3.27
CA ALA A 177 -0.14 5.02 -3.41
C ALA A 177 -0.31 5.40 -4.88
N VAL A 178 0.72 5.22 -5.71
CA VAL A 178 0.63 5.44 -7.17
C VAL A 178 -0.39 4.52 -7.81
N ASN A 179 -0.39 3.23 -7.44
CA ASN A 179 -1.32 2.24 -8.00
C ASN A 179 -2.77 2.53 -7.62
N PHE A 180 -3.01 3.05 -6.42
CA PHE A 180 -4.34 3.47 -5.98
C PHE A 180 -4.85 4.65 -6.80
N ILE A 181 -4.08 5.74 -6.88
CA ILE A 181 -4.47 6.95 -7.61
C ILE A 181 -4.63 6.69 -9.12
N ALA A 182 -3.74 5.88 -9.71
CA ALA A 182 -3.86 5.47 -11.12
C ALA A 182 -5.18 4.74 -11.39
N GLN A 183 -5.55 3.78 -10.53
CA GLN A 183 -6.82 3.05 -10.66
C GLN A 183 -8.04 3.96 -10.47
N LEU A 184 -7.98 4.99 -9.62
CA LEU A 184 -9.04 5.98 -9.52
C LEU A 184 -9.17 6.76 -10.83
N LEU A 185 -8.08 7.30 -11.37
CA LEU A 185 -8.08 8.08 -12.61
C LEU A 185 -8.59 7.29 -13.82
N GLU A 186 -8.15 6.04 -13.97
CA GLU A 186 -8.56 5.17 -15.06
C GLU A 186 -10.04 4.78 -14.99
N ARG A 187 -10.61 4.69 -13.77
CA ARG A 187 -12.02 4.32 -13.57
C ARG A 187 -12.96 5.52 -13.65
N ASP A 188 -12.62 6.60 -12.96
CA ASP A 188 -13.40 7.82 -12.85
C ASP A 188 -12.44 9.01 -12.60
N PRO A 189 -12.08 9.79 -13.62
CA PRO A 189 -11.18 10.93 -13.44
C PRO A 189 -11.78 12.03 -12.54
N MET A 190 -13.11 12.01 -12.30
CA MET A 190 -13.81 12.93 -11.40
C MET A 190 -14.13 12.30 -10.04
N HIS A 191 -13.44 11.21 -9.68
CA HIS A 191 -13.61 10.55 -8.40
C HIS A 191 -13.47 11.58 -7.25
N PRO A 192 -14.34 11.58 -6.22
CA PRO A 192 -14.34 12.63 -5.20
C PRO A 192 -13.00 12.82 -4.47
N ILE A 193 -12.20 11.76 -4.31
CA ILE A 193 -10.84 11.84 -3.76
C ILE A 193 -9.91 12.65 -4.66
N LEU A 194 -9.97 12.47 -5.98
CA LEU A 194 -9.13 13.19 -6.94
C LEU A 194 -9.50 14.68 -6.94
N VAL A 195 -10.79 14.98 -6.90
CA VAL A 195 -11.29 16.36 -6.76
C VAL A 195 -10.81 16.97 -5.44
N ALA A 196 -10.90 16.25 -4.32
CA ALA A 196 -10.45 16.73 -3.03
C ALA A 196 -8.93 16.99 -2.97
N MET A 197 -8.13 16.16 -3.66
CA MET A 197 -6.69 16.36 -3.81
C MET A 197 -6.34 17.58 -4.69
N ALA A 198 -7.15 17.86 -5.72
CA ALA A 198 -6.99 19.04 -6.57
C ALA A 198 -7.38 20.34 -5.83
N GLU A 199 -8.37 20.25 -4.94
CA GLU A 199 -8.87 21.36 -4.12
C GLU A 199 -8.26 21.37 -2.71
N ALA A 200 -7.05 20.81 -2.54
CA ALA A 200 -6.39 20.78 -1.25
C ALA A 200 -6.14 22.19 -0.71
N THR A 201 -6.35 22.39 0.59
CA THR A 201 -6.14 23.71 1.19
C THR A 201 -4.64 24.00 1.29
N PRO A 202 -4.16 25.24 1.08
CA PRO A 202 -2.73 25.54 1.14
C PRO A 202 -2.08 25.23 2.50
N ILE A 203 -2.88 25.32 3.56
CA ILE A 203 -2.50 25.01 4.94
C ILE A 203 -3.44 23.92 5.44
N ALA A 204 -2.88 22.87 6.04
CA ALA A 204 -3.63 21.79 6.66
C ALA A 204 -4.32 22.23 7.97
N ALA A 205 -5.24 21.42 8.48
CA ALA A 205 -6.00 21.70 9.69
C ALA A 205 -5.13 21.89 10.95
N ASP A 206 -3.92 21.31 10.96
CA ASP A 206 -2.92 21.44 12.03
C ASP A 206 -2.00 22.68 11.85
N GLY A 207 -2.15 23.42 10.76
CA GLY A 207 -1.36 24.61 10.43
C GLY A 207 -0.10 24.33 9.61
N TYR A 208 0.15 23.10 9.16
CA TYR A 208 1.31 22.79 8.32
C TYR A 208 1.06 23.10 6.83
N GLY A 209 2.11 23.52 6.12
CA GLY A 209 2.05 23.85 4.70
C GLY A 209 1.83 22.61 3.83
N GLN A 210 1.02 22.75 2.79
CA GLN A 210 0.75 21.71 1.79
C GLN A 210 1.30 22.15 0.41
N ASP A 211 2.60 22.42 0.36
CA ASP A 211 3.29 23.03 -0.78
C ASP A 211 4.69 22.42 -1.04
N PHE A 212 4.89 21.14 -0.68
CA PHE A 212 6.19 20.46 -0.77
C PHE A 212 6.14 19.10 -1.50
N GLY A 213 7.31 18.54 -1.79
CA GLY A 213 7.42 17.24 -2.43
C GLY A 213 6.80 17.24 -3.83
N THR A 214 6.08 16.18 -4.19
CA THR A 214 5.56 16.00 -5.55
C THR A 214 4.65 17.12 -6.04
N SER A 215 4.08 17.97 -5.18
CA SER A 215 3.23 19.10 -5.61
C SER A 215 3.97 20.20 -6.36
N VAL A 216 5.30 20.28 -6.24
CA VAL A 216 6.09 21.30 -6.94
C VAL A 216 6.35 20.95 -8.40
N LEU A 217 6.10 19.69 -8.79
CA LEU A 217 6.40 19.18 -10.12
C LEU A 217 5.47 19.81 -11.18
N PRO A 218 5.98 20.07 -12.40
CA PRO A 218 5.17 20.66 -13.46
C PRO A 218 4.02 19.75 -13.88
N GLY A 219 2.86 20.35 -14.13
CA GLY A 219 1.67 19.63 -14.61
C GLY A 219 0.90 18.84 -13.55
N VAL A 220 1.26 18.99 -12.27
CA VAL A 220 0.48 18.44 -11.15
C VAL A 220 -0.87 19.15 -11.05
N ILE A 221 -1.92 18.36 -10.88
CA ILE A 221 -3.31 18.80 -10.72
C ILE A 221 -3.75 18.67 -9.25
N GLY A 222 -3.44 17.54 -8.61
CA GLY A 222 -3.85 17.29 -7.23
C GLY A 222 -2.81 16.50 -6.46
N THR A 223 -2.73 16.76 -5.15
CA THR A 223 -1.74 16.15 -4.26
C THR A 223 -2.35 15.77 -2.91
N LYS A 224 -1.82 14.70 -2.30
CA LYS A 224 -1.94 14.44 -0.87
C LYS A 224 -0.55 14.33 -0.26
N TRP A 225 -0.36 15.03 0.86
CA TRP A 225 0.88 15.02 1.63
C TRP A 225 0.75 14.20 2.92
N GLY A 226 1.88 13.75 3.45
CA GLY A 226 2.00 13.11 4.74
C GLY A 226 3.29 13.51 5.44
N TRP A 227 3.19 13.86 6.71
CA TRP A 227 4.31 14.21 7.59
C TRP A 227 4.10 13.57 8.97
N SER A 228 5.20 13.32 9.66
CA SER A 228 5.20 12.96 11.09
C SER A 228 5.09 14.20 11.99
N ASP A 229 4.63 14.05 13.23
CA ASP A 229 4.60 15.14 14.23
C ASP A 229 5.97 15.78 14.47
N LYS A 230 7.03 14.96 14.48
CA LYS A 230 8.43 15.41 14.62
C LYS A 230 8.98 16.08 13.36
N LYS A 231 8.26 16.00 12.24
CA LYS A 231 8.66 16.49 10.89
C LYS A 231 10.00 15.91 10.43
N ASP A 232 10.26 14.66 10.76
CA ASP A 232 11.43 13.89 10.34
C ASP A 232 11.09 12.77 9.34
N LEU A 233 9.80 12.62 8.99
CA LEU A 233 9.31 11.79 7.90
C LEU A 233 8.37 12.64 7.02
N HIS A 234 8.58 12.59 5.71
CA HIS A 234 7.73 13.28 4.72
C HIS A 234 7.42 12.37 3.54
N SER A 235 6.22 12.51 2.99
CA SER A 235 5.76 11.81 1.82
C SER A 235 4.71 12.62 1.08
N SER A 236 4.56 12.36 -0.22
CA SER A 236 3.49 12.93 -1.03
C SER A 236 3.14 12.02 -2.20
N VAL A 237 1.90 12.09 -2.67
CA VAL A 237 1.43 11.48 -3.92
C VAL A 237 0.64 12.51 -4.70
N SER A 238 0.96 12.64 -5.98
CA SER A 238 0.33 13.60 -6.89
C SER A 238 -0.11 12.91 -8.18
N PHE A 239 -1.09 13.53 -8.85
CA PHE A 239 -1.42 13.19 -10.22
C PHE A 239 -1.45 14.43 -11.11
N GLY A 240 -1.16 14.22 -12.38
CA GLY A 240 -1.38 15.16 -13.48
C GLY A 240 -2.29 14.53 -14.55
N GLU A 241 -2.36 15.14 -15.73
CA GLU A 241 -3.22 14.66 -16.83
C GLU A 241 -2.87 13.24 -17.30
N ASN A 242 -1.60 12.85 -17.22
CA ASN A 242 -1.10 11.61 -17.80
C ASN A 242 -0.04 10.91 -16.92
N PHE A 243 0.06 11.30 -15.66
CA PHE A 243 0.99 10.67 -14.74
C PHE A 243 0.45 10.64 -13.32
N VAL A 244 0.98 9.69 -12.56
CA VAL A 244 0.84 9.60 -11.11
C VAL A 244 2.23 9.38 -10.53
N VAL A 245 2.55 10.09 -9.45
CA VAL A 245 3.88 10.06 -8.84
C VAL A 245 3.78 10.12 -7.32
N ALA A 246 4.62 9.37 -6.63
CA ALA A 246 4.73 9.42 -5.19
C ALA A 246 6.18 9.35 -4.74
N ALA A 247 6.48 10.00 -3.61
CA ALA A 247 7.78 9.92 -2.97
C ALA A 247 7.65 9.92 -1.45
N ALA A 248 8.65 9.35 -0.76
CA ALA A 248 8.76 9.37 0.69
C ALA A 248 10.23 9.38 1.14
N VAL A 249 10.53 10.13 2.20
CA VAL A 249 11.86 10.28 2.80
C VAL A 249 11.81 10.20 4.33
N THR A 250 12.91 9.75 4.92
CA THR A 250 13.27 10.14 6.29
C THR A 250 14.09 11.41 6.17
N GLY A 251 13.46 12.54 6.49
CA GLY A 251 13.96 13.87 6.21
C GLY A 251 12.86 14.91 6.32
N SER A 252 13.22 16.14 6.01
CA SER A 252 12.35 17.31 5.99
C SER A 252 11.47 17.37 4.72
N ALA A 253 10.56 18.34 4.68
CA ALA A 253 9.79 18.68 3.49
C ALA A 253 10.72 19.09 2.32
N ASP A 254 11.78 19.84 2.62
CA ASP A 254 12.77 20.27 1.62
C ASP A 254 13.55 19.07 1.06
N ASP A 255 13.95 18.11 1.90
CA ASP A 255 14.61 16.87 1.43
C ASP A 255 13.71 16.07 0.47
N LEU A 256 12.39 16.07 0.71
CA LEU A 256 11.43 15.45 -0.20
C LEU A 256 11.31 16.24 -1.51
N THR A 257 11.24 17.57 -1.43
CA THR A 257 11.17 18.47 -2.60
C THR A 257 12.40 18.29 -3.49
N ASP A 258 13.61 18.39 -2.92
CA ASP A 258 14.87 18.21 -3.63
C ASP A 258 14.95 16.84 -4.33
N LEU A 259 14.51 15.79 -3.64
CA LEU A 259 14.46 14.44 -4.20
C LEU A 259 13.55 14.36 -5.43
N VAL A 260 12.34 14.91 -5.36
CA VAL A 260 11.38 14.77 -6.46
C VAL A 260 11.78 15.64 -7.64
N GLU A 261 12.28 16.85 -7.41
CA GLU A 261 12.78 17.70 -8.48
C GLU A 261 13.94 17.03 -9.21
N PHE A 262 14.85 16.42 -8.45
CA PHE A 262 16.00 15.70 -9.01
C PHE A 262 15.60 14.43 -9.78
N GLN A 263 14.67 13.63 -9.28
CA GLN A 263 14.37 12.31 -9.87
C GLN A 263 13.19 12.29 -10.86
N LEU A 264 12.27 13.24 -10.77
CA LEU A 264 10.95 13.11 -11.42
C LEU A 264 10.62 14.21 -12.41
N THR A 265 11.30 15.37 -12.38
CA THR A 265 11.01 16.50 -13.30
C THR A 265 11.00 16.06 -14.77
N ASP A 266 12.06 15.38 -15.22
CA ASP A 266 12.17 14.93 -16.61
C ASP A 266 11.05 13.95 -16.99
N GLU A 267 10.68 13.05 -16.07
CA GLU A 267 9.64 12.04 -16.27
C GLU A 267 8.25 12.67 -16.40
N VAL A 268 7.90 13.63 -15.53
CA VAL A 268 6.59 14.30 -15.59
C VAL A 268 6.50 15.24 -16.79
N GLU A 269 7.59 15.90 -17.18
CA GLU A 269 7.61 16.72 -18.39
C GLU A 269 7.47 15.86 -19.65
N GLU A 270 8.14 14.70 -19.71
CA GLU A 270 7.97 13.75 -20.80
C GLU A 270 6.51 13.28 -20.90
N ALA A 271 5.87 13.00 -19.76
CA ALA A 271 4.46 12.64 -19.71
C ALA A 271 3.53 13.76 -20.19
N GLY A 272 3.83 15.02 -19.84
CA GLY A 272 3.08 16.20 -20.31
C GLY A 272 3.29 16.48 -21.81
N ARG A 273 4.49 16.24 -22.35
CA ARG A 273 4.73 16.33 -23.80
C ARG A 273 3.96 15.26 -24.56
N ALA A 274 3.81 14.06 -24.00
CA ALA A 274 3.07 12.96 -24.60
C ALA A 274 1.56 13.23 -24.74
N THR A 275 0.97 14.13 -23.93
CA THR A 275 -0.44 14.57 -24.09
C THR A 275 -0.62 15.73 -25.06
N GLY A 276 0.47 16.31 -25.58
CA GLY A 276 0.42 17.55 -26.36
C GLY A 276 0.27 18.81 -25.50
N SER A 277 0.40 18.71 -24.17
CA SER A 277 0.44 19.85 -23.27
C SER A 277 1.76 20.61 -23.50
N LYS A 278 1.65 21.88 -23.91
CA LYS A 278 2.82 22.74 -24.13
C LYS A 278 3.59 22.89 -22.81
N PRO A 279 4.93 22.88 -22.83
CA PRO A 279 5.71 23.16 -21.63
C PRO A 279 5.34 24.56 -21.12
N SER A 280 5.03 24.65 -19.82
CA SER A 280 4.92 25.93 -19.13
C SER A 280 6.28 26.61 -19.22
N ALA A 281 6.33 27.78 -19.87
CA ALA A 281 7.52 28.60 -19.83
C ALA A 281 7.68 29.09 -18.39
N ALA A 282 8.65 28.52 -17.67
CA ALA A 282 9.10 29.08 -16.40
C ALA A 282 9.50 30.55 -16.63
N GLY A 283 8.86 31.44 -15.87
CA GLY A 283 9.20 32.85 -15.75
C GLY A 283 9.95 33.12 -14.47
#